data_AF-A0A0C2D0E7-F1
#
_entry.id   AF-A0A0C2D0E7-F1
#
_cell.length_a   1.000
_cell.length_b   1.000
_cell.length_c   1.000
_cell.angle_alpha   90.00
_cell.angle_beta   90.00
_cell.angle_gamma   90.00
#
_symmetry.space_group_name_H-M   'P 1'
#
loop_
_entity.id
_entity.type
_entity.pdbx_description
1 polymer ?
#
loop_
_entity_poly.entity_id
_entity_poly.type
_entity_poly.pdbx_seq_one_letter_code
_entity_poly.pdbx_strand_id
1 'polypeptide(L)'
;MKVALGDPSTVTLVHEALERRDPDGAAARLLSDAYARGQAPGWLVAVLLGGCRHMLGYQTVRAILLDAPGSLAESYAGPALVRIAGPAALDDLIEIQSNAPRRDARDGAAYGLGKLGSPEALDAVLAATMSRKIRWRTGAYILGNASPDEGLVLELLASGDAFRTRLATEIAWACVVSVPVDATDPPALEARPSAALLDALEPTVSTMSVNSRKREVLAAWLRAHEGRARPVSGDLDSGRRSAGQS
;
A
#
# COMPACT_ATOMS: atom_id res chain seq x y z
N MET A 1 -24.82 12.02 10.63
CA MET A 1 -24.08 13.16 10.05
C MET A 1 -23.93 14.34 11.01
N LYS A 2 -25.02 14.98 11.47
CA LYS A 2 -24.94 16.13 12.42
C LYS A 2 -24.16 15.81 13.71
N VAL A 3 -24.23 14.57 14.19
CA VAL A 3 -23.49 14.08 15.36
C VAL A 3 -21.96 14.14 15.14
N ALA A 4 -21.45 13.60 14.03
CA ALA A 4 -20.01 13.65 13.71
C ALA A 4 -19.48 15.07 13.50
N LEU A 5 -20.31 15.98 12.97
CA LEU A 5 -19.93 17.38 12.76
C LEU A 5 -19.86 18.16 14.08
N GLY A 6 -20.64 17.78 15.09
CA GLY A 6 -20.61 18.37 16.43
C GLY A 6 -19.57 17.75 17.36
N ASP A 7 -19.22 16.48 17.15
CA ASP A 7 -18.23 15.74 17.93
C ASP A 7 -17.41 14.81 17.03
N PRO A 8 -16.18 15.21 16.63
CA PRO A 8 -15.30 14.41 15.80
C PRO A 8 -14.88 13.07 16.41
N SER A 9 -15.00 12.88 17.74
CA SER A 9 -14.68 11.59 18.37
C SER A 9 -15.66 10.48 17.97
N THR A 10 -16.85 10.85 17.48
CA THR A 10 -17.88 9.92 16.99
C THR A 10 -17.69 9.49 15.53
N VAL A 11 -16.64 9.97 14.86
CA VAL A 11 -16.43 9.75 13.42
C VAL A 11 -16.41 8.27 13.04
N THR A 12 -15.77 7.41 13.84
CA THR A 12 -15.68 5.96 13.56
C THR A 12 -17.06 5.32 13.54
N LEU A 13 -17.88 5.58 14.57
CA LEU A 13 -19.25 5.06 14.67
C LEU A 13 -20.12 5.55 13.50
N VAL A 14 -19.99 6.82 13.14
CA VAL A 14 -20.76 7.41 12.04
C VAL A 14 -20.29 6.88 10.69
N HIS A 15 -19.00 6.70 10.49
CA HIS A 15 -18.44 6.09 9.28
C HIS A 15 -18.94 4.66 9.09
N GLU A 16 -18.83 3.80 10.11
CA GLU A 16 -19.34 2.43 10.05
C GLU A 16 -20.86 2.37 9.78
N ALA A 17 -21.63 3.29 10.37
CA ALA A 17 -23.05 3.37 10.11
C ALA A 17 -23.36 3.77 8.65
N LEU A 18 -22.53 4.61 8.02
CA LEU A 18 -22.67 5.00 6.62
C LEU A 18 -22.29 3.85 5.67
N GLU A 19 -21.29 3.05 6.01
CA GLU A 19 -20.87 1.90 5.20
C GLU A 19 -21.99 0.86 5.02
N ARG A 20 -22.86 0.71 6.03
CA ARG A 20 -24.00 -0.22 6.01
C ARG A 20 -25.23 0.33 5.29
N ARG A 21 -25.20 1.57 4.81
CA ARG A 21 -26.33 2.26 4.18
C ARG A 21 -26.11 2.44 2.68
N ASP A 22 -27.22 2.57 1.94
CA ASP A 22 -27.18 2.98 0.55
C ASP A 22 -26.57 4.37 0.39
N PRO A 23 -25.97 4.67 -0.78
CA PRO A 23 -25.40 5.99 -1.04
C PRO A 23 -26.39 7.14 -0.79
N ASP A 24 -26.00 8.11 0.03
CA ASP A 24 -26.87 9.20 0.48
C ASP A 24 -26.42 10.58 -0.06
N GLY A 25 -27.14 11.06 -1.07
CA GLY A 25 -26.86 12.36 -1.68
C GLY A 25 -27.19 13.57 -0.81
N ALA A 26 -28.14 13.45 0.12
CA ALA A 26 -28.45 14.54 1.05
C ALA A 26 -27.33 14.69 2.10
N ALA A 27 -26.83 13.56 2.62
CA ALA A 27 -25.68 13.53 3.51
C ALA A 27 -24.42 14.08 2.82
N ALA A 28 -24.16 13.69 1.57
CA ALA A 28 -23.03 14.20 0.79
C ALA A 28 -23.09 15.72 0.55
N ARG A 29 -24.28 16.26 0.25
CA ARG A 29 -24.47 17.72 0.14
C ARG A 29 -24.21 18.44 1.45
N LEU A 30 -24.76 17.96 2.56
CA LEU A 30 -24.56 18.55 3.88
C LEU A 30 -23.08 18.62 4.27
N LEU A 31 -22.31 17.57 3.98
CA LEU A 31 -20.87 17.53 4.22
C LEU A 31 -20.09 18.50 3.33
N SER A 32 -20.43 18.55 2.04
CA SER A 32 -19.80 19.46 1.09
C SER A 32 -20.02 20.92 1.48
N ASP A 33 -21.24 21.25 1.87
CA ASP A 33 -21.64 22.56 2.38
C ASP A 33 -20.91 22.94 3.67
N ALA A 34 -20.74 21.99 4.60
CA ALA A 34 -20.01 22.22 5.84
C ALA A 34 -18.52 22.52 5.57
N TYR A 35 -17.91 21.80 4.63
CA TYR A 35 -16.53 22.06 4.20
C TYR A 35 -16.39 23.44 3.55
N ALA A 36 -17.26 23.77 2.59
CA ALA A 36 -17.23 25.05 1.89
C ALA A 36 -17.38 26.26 2.82
N ARG A 37 -18.08 26.10 3.94
CA ARG A 37 -18.23 27.14 4.98
C ARG A 37 -17.14 27.12 6.06
N GLY A 38 -16.13 26.25 5.95
CA GLY A 38 -15.08 26.09 6.95
C GLY A 38 -15.58 25.54 8.30
N GLN A 39 -16.76 24.92 8.32
CA GLN A 39 -17.39 24.39 9.53
C GLN A 39 -16.90 23.00 9.92
N ALA A 40 -16.18 22.32 9.03
CA ALA A 40 -15.61 21.01 9.26
C ALA A 40 -14.23 20.88 8.61
N PRO A 41 -13.26 20.23 9.28
CA PRO A 41 -11.95 20.02 8.72
C PRO A 41 -11.97 19.03 7.54
N GLY A 42 -11.07 19.22 6.58
CA GLY A 42 -11.02 18.42 5.35
C GLY A 42 -10.90 16.92 5.57
N TRP A 43 -10.11 16.48 6.55
CA TRP A 43 -9.95 15.04 6.86
C TRP A 43 -11.28 14.39 7.26
N LEU A 44 -12.08 15.07 8.09
CA LEU A 44 -13.36 14.56 8.58
C LEU A 44 -14.36 14.46 7.42
N VAL A 45 -14.40 15.50 6.58
CA VAL A 45 -15.28 15.55 5.42
C VAL A 45 -14.90 14.46 4.41
N ALA A 46 -13.60 14.29 4.12
CA ALA A 46 -13.12 13.24 3.23
C ALA A 46 -13.52 11.83 3.68
N VAL A 47 -13.29 11.51 4.96
CA VAL A 47 -13.68 10.22 5.54
C VAL A 47 -15.18 9.99 5.42
N LEU A 48 -16.00 10.96 5.84
CA LEU A 48 -17.45 10.81 5.85
C LEU A 48 -18.05 10.76 4.43
N LEU A 49 -17.52 11.54 3.48
CA LEU A 49 -17.93 11.48 2.08
C LEU A 49 -17.55 10.13 1.43
N GLY A 50 -16.36 9.59 1.74
CA GLY A 50 -15.97 8.24 1.35
C GLY A 50 -16.87 7.15 1.96
N GLY A 51 -17.37 7.36 3.17
CA GLY A 51 -18.38 6.51 3.80
C GLY A 51 -19.76 6.62 3.14
N CYS A 52 -20.16 7.82 2.70
CA CYS A 52 -21.40 8.06 1.97
C CYS A 52 -21.44 7.42 0.59
N ARG A 53 -20.29 7.21 -0.07
CA ARG A 53 -20.17 6.56 -1.39
C ARG A 53 -21.08 7.15 -2.48
N HIS A 54 -21.35 8.46 -2.40
CA HIS A 54 -22.26 9.15 -3.32
C HIS A 54 -21.50 10.16 -4.17
N MET A 55 -21.72 10.14 -5.50
CA MET A 55 -20.97 10.96 -6.47
C MET A 55 -20.99 12.47 -6.22
N LEU A 56 -22.06 13.00 -5.60
CA LEU A 56 -22.13 14.41 -5.19
C LEU A 56 -20.96 14.84 -4.29
N GLY A 57 -20.36 13.93 -3.53
CA GLY A 57 -19.20 14.21 -2.69
C GLY A 57 -17.87 14.27 -3.45
N TYR A 58 -17.82 13.75 -4.69
CA TYR A 58 -16.56 13.50 -5.40
C TYR A 58 -15.74 14.78 -5.59
N GLN A 59 -16.37 15.85 -6.10
CA GLN A 59 -15.67 17.12 -6.35
C GLN A 59 -15.16 17.77 -5.05
N THR A 60 -15.91 17.66 -3.95
CA THR A 60 -15.47 18.12 -2.64
C THR A 60 -14.24 17.37 -2.16
N VAL A 61 -14.25 16.03 -2.26
CA VAL A 61 -13.10 15.20 -1.88
C VAL A 61 -11.89 15.50 -2.77
N ARG A 62 -12.10 15.70 -4.07
CA ARG A 62 -11.05 16.08 -5.02
C ARG A 62 -10.43 17.43 -4.67
N ALA A 63 -11.25 18.41 -4.31
CA ALA A 63 -10.78 19.71 -3.83
C ALA A 63 -9.96 19.57 -2.54
N ILE A 64 -10.43 18.79 -1.56
CA ILE A 64 -9.67 18.51 -0.32
C ILE A 64 -8.30 17.90 -0.65
N LEU A 65 -8.25 16.95 -1.58
CA LEU A 65 -7.01 16.30 -1.99
C LEU A 65 -6.03 17.30 -2.64
N LEU A 66 -6.51 18.13 -3.56
CA LEU A 66 -5.70 19.11 -4.29
C LEU A 66 -5.19 20.24 -3.38
N ASP A 67 -6.07 20.78 -2.53
CA ASP A 67 -5.75 21.87 -1.62
C ASP A 67 -4.68 21.46 -0.60
N ALA A 68 -4.70 20.17 -0.24
CA ALA A 68 -3.81 19.58 0.75
C ALA A 68 -3.69 20.44 2.02
N PRO A 69 -4.79 20.62 2.78
CA PRO A 69 -4.83 21.50 3.93
C PRO A 69 -3.98 21.01 5.11
N GLY A 70 -3.40 19.82 5.04
CA GLY A 70 -2.67 19.17 6.13
C GLY A 70 -3.60 18.33 7.02
N SER A 71 -3.11 17.98 8.21
CA SER A 71 -3.84 17.14 9.18
C SER A 71 -4.31 15.79 8.60
N LEU A 72 -3.51 15.21 7.70
CA LEU A 72 -3.77 13.93 7.02
C LEU A 72 -4.97 13.95 6.06
N ALA A 73 -5.55 15.11 5.74
CA ALA A 73 -6.74 15.19 4.89
C ALA A 73 -6.53 14.55 3.51
N GLU A 74 -5.34 14.67 2.94
CA GLU A 74 -4.93 14.12 1.65
C GLU A 74 -4.85 12.59 1.69
N SER A 75 -4.35 12.05 2.80
CA SER A 75 -4.23 10.61 3.05
C SER A 75 -5.60 9.93 3.13
N TYR A 76 -6.66 10.67 3.51
CA TYR A 76 -8.04 10.18 3.49
C TYR A 76 -8.77 10.49 2.18
N ALA A 77 -8.45 11.62 1.54
CA ALA A 77 -9.16 12.07 0.34
C ALA A 77 -8.92 11.15 -0.86
N GLY A 78 -7.68 10.71 -1.11
CA GLY A 78 -7.39 9.76 -2.19
C GLY A 78 -8.22 8.46 -2.08
N PRO A 79 -8.15 7.74 -0.94
CA PRO A 79 -9.01 6.57 -0.69
C PRO A 79 -10.51 6.86 -0.79
N ALA A 80 -10.96 8.03 -0.33
CA ALA A 80 -12.37 8.40 -0.42
C ALA A 80 -12.85 8.56 -1.88
N LEU A 81 -12.02 9.06 -2.80
CA LEU A 81 -12.35 9.10 -4.23
C LEU A 81 -12.60 7.70 -4.80
N VAL A 82 -11.75 6.72 -4.44
CA VAL A 82 -11.94 5.31 -4.82
C VAL A 82 -13.22 4.74 -4.23
N ARG A 83 -13.55 5.06 -2.98
CA ARG A 83 -14.81 4.58 -2.37
C ARG A 83 -16.06 5.15 -3.02
N ILE A 84 -15.97 6.36 -3.58
CA ILE A 84 -17.08 7.04 -4.25
C ILE A 84 -17.25 6.56 -5.69
N ALA A 85 -16.16 6.44 -6.45
CA ALA A 85 -16.22 6.20 -7.90
C ALA A 85 -15.60 4.86 -8.35
N GLY A 86 -15.01 4.09 -7.43
CA GLY A 86 -14.36 2.82 -7.74
C GLY A 86 -13.27 2.97 -8.81
N PRO A 87 -13.23 2.08 -9.81
CA PRO A 87 -12.29 2.17 -10.94
C PRO A 87 -12.36 3.48 -11.73
N ALA A 88 -13.51 4.17 -11.75
CA ALA A 88 -13.64 5.43 -12.47
C ALA A 88 -12.82 6.58 -11.85
N ALA A 89 -12.23 6.40 -10.67
CA ALA A 89 -11.30 7.36 -10.07
C ALA A 89 -9.86 7.28 -10.61
N LEU A 90 -9.51 6.24 -11.40
CA LEU A 90 -8.14 5.93 -11.79
C LEU A 90 -7.44 7.11 -12.50
N ASP A 91 -8.03 7.61 -13.59
CA ASP A 91 -7.42 8.65 -14.41
C ASP A 91 -7.19 9.94 -13.61
N ASP A 92 -8.16 10.34 -12.79
CA ASP A 92 -8.07 11.54 -11.96
C ASP A 92 -6.97 11.39 -10.88
N LEU A 93 -6.87 10.20 -10.26
CA LEU A 93 -5.81 9.92 -9.30
C LEU A 93 -4.41 9.91 -9.94
N ILE A 94 -4.28 9.37 -11.16
CA ILE A 94 -3.01 9.41 -11.92
C ILE A 94 -2.64 10.86 -12.28
N GLU A 95 -3.62 11.65 -12.73
CA GLU A 95 -3.43 13.07 -13.05
C GLU A 95 -2.94 13.84 -11.82
N ILE A 96 -3.63 13.71 -10.69
CA ILE A 96 -3.28 14.39 -9.43
C ILE A 96 -1.91 13.92 -8.95
N GLN A 97 -1.63 12.61 -8.93
CA GLN A 97 -0.32 12.08 -8.54
C GLN A 97 0.81 12.62 -9.42
N SER A 98 0.54 12.85 -10.71
CA SER A 98 1.54 13.28 -11.67
C SER A 98 1.79 14.78 -11.64
N ASN A 99 0.74 15.57 -11.43
CA ASN A 99 0.72 17.00 -11.79
C ASN A 99 0.31 17.93 -10.64
N ALA A 100 -0.25 17.42 -9.54
CA ALA A 100 -0.65 18.29 -8.44
C ALA A 100 0.57 19.07 -7.92
N PRO A 101 0.44 20.38 -7.65
CA PRO A 101 1.58 21.23 -7.30
C PRO A 101 2.20 20.81 -5.96
N ARG A 102 1.36 20.41 -5.01
CA ARG A 102 1.77 20.00 -3.66
C ARG A 102 2.11 18.52 -3.63
N ARG A 103 3.28 18.19 -3.08
CA ARG A 103 3.70 16.79 -2.90
C ARG A 103 2.73 15.99 -2.03
N ASP A 104 2.11 16.62 -1.04
CA ASP A 104 1.14 15.97 -0.16
C ASP A 104 -0.12 15.52 -0.91
N ALA A 105 -0.60 16.34 -1.85
CA ALA A 105 -1.68 15.94 -2.76
C ALA A 105 -1.27 14.74 -3.63
N ARG A 106 -0.04 14.74 -4.15
CA ARG A 106 0.49 13.61 -4.94
C ARG A 106 0.60 12.32 -4.12
N ASP A 107 1.08 12.42 -2.88
CA ASP A 107 1.14 11.30 -1.93
C ASP A 107 -0.28 10.81 -1.56
N GLY A 108 -1.23 11.70 -1.33
CA GLY A 108 -2.64 11.37 -1.10
C GLY A 108 -3.28 10.62 -2.27
N ALA A 109 -3.01 11.08 -3.50
CA ALA A 109 -3.45 10.39 -4.71
C ALA A 109 -2.82 9.00 -4.84
N ALA A 110 -1.53 8.85 -4.48
CA ALA A 110 -0.87 7.55 -4.43
C ALA A 110 -1.55 6.59 -3.43
N TYR A 111 -1.98 7.06 -2.25
CA TYR A 111 -2.77 6.24 -1.33
C TYR A 111 -4.10 5.80 -1.95
N GLY A 112 -4.76 6.68 -2.70
CA GLY A 112 -5.94 6.32 -3.50
C GLY A 112 -5.65 5.20 -4.49
N LEU A 113 -4.60 5.34 -5.32
CA LEU A 113 -4.19 4.31 -6.28
C LEU A 113 -3.86 2.98 -5.60
N GLY A 114 -3.17 3.02 -4.46
CA GLY A 114 -2.90 1.84 -3.62
C GLY A 114 -4.17 1.15 -3.12
N LYS A 115 -5.22 1.91 -2.79
CA LYS A 115 -6.53 1.35 -2.41
C LYS A 115 -7.32 0.80 -3.58
N LEU A 116 -7.14 1.35 -4.78
CA LEU A 116 -7.73 0.79 -5.99
C LEU A 116 -7.08 -0.56 -6.33
N GLY A 117 -5.76 -0.67 -6.18
CA GLY A 117 -5.02 -1.93 -6.21
C GLY A 117 -4.98 -2.64 -7.56
N SER A 118 -5.50 -2.03 -8.63
CA SER A 118 -5.35 -2.57 -9.98
C SER A 118 -3.88 -2.54 -10.42
N PRO A 119 -3.44 -3.44 -11.31
CA PRO A 119 -2.06 -3.44 -11.83
C PRO A 119 -1.63 -2.06 -12.35
N GLU A 120 -2.49 -1.40 -13.15
CA GLU A 120 -2.25 -0.06 -13.68
C GLU A 120 -2.05 1.00 -12.58
N ALA A 121 -2.83 0.93 -11.49
CA ALA A 121 -2.70 1.85 -10.37
C ALA A 121 -1.37 1.64 -9.61
N LEU A 122 -0.94 0.39 -9.44
CA LEU A 122 0.33 0.05 -8.79
C LEU A 122 1.53 0.42 -9.65
N ASP A 123 1.44 0.24 -10.98
CA ASP A 123 2.44 0.69 -11.94
C ASP A 123 2.61 2.21 -11.89
N ALA A 124 1.52 2.97 -11.80
CA ALA A 124 1.56 4.41 -11.62
C ALA A 124 2.28 4.81 -10.31
N VAL A 125 2.00 4.12 -9.20
CA VAL A 125 2.69 4.33 -7.91
C VAL A 125 4.19 4.01 -8.02
N LEU A 126 4.57 2.92 -8.68
CA LEU A 126 5.96 2.56 -8.91
C LEU A 126 6.68 3.61 -9.76
N ALA A 127 6.08 4.03 -10.88
CA ALA A 127 6.62 5.06 -11.75
C ALA A 127 6.80 6.42 -11.04
N ALA A 128 5.81 6.84 -10.25
CA ALA A 128 5.87 8.06 -9.45
C ALA A 128 6.95 7.99 -8.35
N THR A 129 7.15 6.79 -7.78
CA THR A 129 8.21 6.52 -6.79
C THR A 129 9.59 6.64 -7.42
N MET A 130 9.80 5.99 -8.57
CA MET A 130 11.06 6.02 -9.33
C MET A 130 11.43 7.44 -9.79
N SER A 131 10.44 8.19 -10.26
CA SER A 131 10.61 9.58 -10.70
C SER A 131 10.62 10.59 -9.55
N ARG A 132 10.55 10.13 -8.28
CA ARG A 132 10.55 10.96 -7.06
C ARG A 132 9.41 12.00 -7.00
N LYS A 133 8.34 11.81 -7.78
CA LYS A 133 7.13 12.65 -7.73
C LYS A 133 6.43 12.54 -6.38
N ILE A 134 6.46 11.34 -5.78
CA ILE A 134 5.96 11.05 -4.43
C ILE A 134 7.11 10.76 -3.45
N ARG A 135 6.83 10.69 -2.16
CA ARG A 135 7.80 10.20 -1.16
C ARG A 135 8.07 8.71 -1.39
N TRP A 136 9.34 8.34 -1.49
CA TRP A 136 9.70 6.95 -1.78
C TRP A 136 9.21 5.96 -0.71
N ARG A 137 9.14 6.40 0.57
CA ARG A 137 8.56 5.60 1.65
C ARG A 137 7.05 5.41 1.50
N THR A 138 6.34 6.41 1.00
CA THR A 138 4.91 6.31 0.67
C THR A 138 4.71 5.26 -0.41
N GLY A 139 5.49 5.34 -1.49
CA GLY A 139 5.48 4.34 -2.55
C GLY A 139 5.79 2.92 -2.05
N ALA A 140 6.86 2.76 -1.25
CA ALA A 140 7.25 1.47 -0.68
C ALA A 140 6.14 0.86 0.20
N TYR A 141 5.54 1.68 1.06
CA TYR A 141 4.44 1.27 1.93
C TYR A 141 3.22 0.82 1.11
N ILE A 142 2.82 1.61 0.10
CA ILE A 142 1.68 1.28 -0.76
C ILE A 142 1.94 -0.03 -1.51
N LEU A 143 3.08 -0.13 -2.19
CA LEU A 143 3.44 -1.31 -2.99
C LEU A 143 3.54 -2.55 -2.11
N GLY A 144 4.17 -2.47 -0.93
CA GLY A 144 4.27 -3.61 -0.02
C GLY A 144 2.93 -4.07 0.54
N ASN A 145 2.01 -3.15 0.85
CA ASN A 145 0.65 -3.49 1.30
C ASN A 145 -0.23 -4.04 0.17
N ALA A 146 0.11 -3.78 -1.09
CA ALA A 146 -0.60 -4.32 -2.23
C ALA A 146 -0.21 -5.78 -2.53
N SER A 147 0.66 -6.40 -1.73
CA SER A 147 1.18 -7.75 -1.94
C SER A 147 1.78 -7.92 -3.35
N PRO A 148 2.88 -7.22 -3.66
CA PRO A 148 3.43 -7.19 -5.00
C PRO A 148 3.96 -8.56 -5.40
N ASP A 149 4.02 -8.80 -6.71
CA ASP A 149 4.70 -9.97 -7.27
C ASP A 149 6.17 -10.01 -6.84
N GLU A 150 6.68 -11.21 -6.59
CA GLU A 150 8.07 -11.42 -6.19
C GLU A 150 9.07 -10.92 -7.25
N GLY A 151 8.70 -11.03 -8.53
CA GLY A 151 9.49 -10.55 -9.66
C GLY A 151 9.83 -9.07 -9.56
N LEU A 152 8.91 -8.23 -9.06
CA LEU A 152 9.18 -6.81 -8.83
C LEU A 152 10.31 -6.61 -7.80
N VAL A 153 10.26 -7.34 -6.68
CA VAL A 153 11.27 -7.21 -5.62
C VAL A 153 12.63 -7.69 -6.14
N LEU A 154 12.65 -8.82 -6.86
CA LEU A 154 13.84 -9.36 -7.49
C LEU A 154 14.45 -8.39 -8.50
N GLU A 155 13.65 -7.81 -9.39
CA GLU A 155 14.12 -6.84 -10.39
C GLU A 155 14.76 -5.62 -9.72
N LEU A 156 14.12 -5.08 -8.69
CA LEU A 156 14.64 -3.92 -7.96
C LEU A 156 15.95 -4.24 -7.24
N LEU A 157 16.08 -5.43 -6.63
CA LEU A 157 17.33 -5.88 -6.00
C LEU A 157 18.45 -6.09 -7.03
N ALA A 158 18.14 -6.71 -8.16
CA ALA A 158 19.11 -7.03 -9.22
C ALA A 158 19.60 -5.80 -10.00
N SER A 159 18.94 -4.66 -9.86
CA SER A 159 19.26 -3.45 -10.64
C SER A 159 20.64 -2.84 -10.40
N GLY A 160 21.30 -3.18 -9.28
CA GLY A 160 22.56 -2.56 -8.85
C GLY A 160 22.44 -1.09 -8.43
N ASP A 161 21.25 -0.49 -8.52
CA ASP A 161 20.99 0.88 -8.09
C ASP A 161 20.63 0.92 -6.60
N ALA A 162 21.39 1.68 -5.82
CA ALA A 162 21.21 1.75 -4.37
C ALA A 162 19.81 2.25 -3.95
N PHE A 163 19.17 3.10 -4.75
CA PHE A 163 17.81 3.56 -4.46
C PHE A 163 16.79 2.44 -4.69
N ARG A 164 16.87 1.71 -5.80
CA ARG A 164 16.02 0.55 -6.10
C ARG A 164 16.21 -0.57 -5.08
N THR A 165 17.44 -0.90 -4.71
CA THR A 165 17.72 -1.87 -3.63
C THR A 165 17.10 -1.43 -2.31
N ARG A 166 17.21 -0.15 -1.97
CA ARG A 166 16.58 0.40 -0.76
C ARG A 166 15.05 0.34 -0.83
N LEU A 167 14.47 0.62 -2.00
CA LEU A 167 13.03 0.51 -2.20
C LEU A 167 12.58 -0.95 -2.04
N ALA A 168 13.26 -1.89 -2.70
CA ALA A 168 12.95 -3.32 -2.64
C ALA A 168 12.92 -3.84 -1.20
N THR A 169 13.94 -3.48 -0.40
CA THR A 169 13.99 -3.89 1.01
C THR A 169 12.92 -3.22 1.87
N GLU A 170 12.41 -2.03 1.53
CA GLU A 170 11.24 -1.47 2.23
C GLU A 170 9.93 -2.10 1.78
N ILE A 171 9.78 -2.43 0.49
CA ILE A 171 8.61 -3.16 0.00
C ILE A 171 8.54 -4.52 0.71
N ALA A 172 9.62 -5.29 0.70
CA ALA A 172 9.70 -6.57 1.37
C ALA A 172 9.41 -6.45 2.88
N TRP A 173 9.98 -5.43 3.54
CA TRP A 173 9.70 -5.19 4.96
C TRP A 173 8.24 -4.86 5.21
N ALA A 174 7.64 -3.99 4.41
CA ALA A 174 6.24 -3.64 4.49
C ALA A 174 5.35 -4.88 4.33
N CYS A 175 5.65 -5.77 3.39
CA CYS A 175 4.94 -7.05 3.25
C CYS A 175 5.01 -7.90 4.52
N VAL A 176 6.19 -8.00 5.14
CA VAL A 176 6.42 -8.85 6.32
C VAL A 176 5.75 -8.30 7.59
N VAL A 177 5.65 -6.97 7.75
CA VAL A 177 5.05 -6.37 8.95
C VAL A 177 3.57 -6.05 8.81
N SER A 178 3.07 -6.03 7.58
CA SER A 178 1.66 -5.77 7.35
C SER A 178 0.84 -6.98 7.74
N VAL A 179 -0.03 -6.80 8.73
CA VAL A 179 -1.06 -7.79 9.05
C VAL A 179 -2.14 -7.67 7.96
N PRO A 180 -2.43 -8.71 7.16
CA PRO A 180 -3.52 -8.64 6.21
C PRO A 180 -4.82 -8.39 7.00
N VAL A 181 -5.47 -7.26 6.72
CA VAL A 181 -6.64 -6.81 7.49
C VAL A 181 -7.88 -7.66 7.18
N ASP A 182 -7.94 -8.31 6.02
CA ASP A 182 -9.08 -9.13 5.58
C ASP A 182 -8.70 -10.27 4.62
N ALA A 183 -7.43 -10.69 4.56
CA ALA A 183 -7.02 -11.72 3.61
C ALA A 183 -7.19 -13.12 4.22
N THR A 184 -8.03 -13.95 3.60
CA THR A 184 -8.11 -15.40 3.88
C THR A 184 -6.81 -16.13 3.56
N ASP A 185 -5.94 -15.51 2.76
CA ASP A 185 -4.59 -15.98 2.42
C ASP A 185 -3.56 -14.87 2.71
N PRO A 186 -2.43 -15.18 3.39
CA PRO A 186 -1.37 -14.20 3.58
C PRO A 186 -0.77 -13.76 2.22
N PRO A 187 -0.25 -12.52 2.11
CA PRO A 187 0.47 -12.02 0.94
C PRO A 187 1.40 -13.07 0.32
N ALA A 188 1.51 -13.13 -1.00
CA ALA A 188 2.32 -14.13 -1.72
C ALA A 188 3.79 -14.18 -1.23
N LEU A 189 4.35 -13.00 -0.92
CA LEU A 189 5.69 -12.86 -0.32
C LEU A 189 5.79 -13.46 1.08
N GLU A 190 4.71 -13.50 1.86
CA GLU A 190 4.70 -13.99 3.25
C GLU A 190 4.44 -15.50 3.35
N ALA A 191 3.63 -16.06 2.44
CA ALA A 191 3.19 -17.46 2.55
C ALA A 191 4.30 -18.47 2.21
N ARG A 192 5.00 -18.26 1.08
CA ARG A 192 6.04 -19.15 0.53
C ARG A 192 6.99 -18.37 -0.38
N PRO A 193 7.92 -17.55 0.17
CA PRO A 193 8.92 -16.88 -0.64
C PRO A 193 9.77 -17.89 -1.42
N SER A 194 10.12 -17.60 -2.67
CA SER A 194 11.01 -18.48 -3.42
C SER A 194 12.44 -18.41 -2.87
N ALA A 195 13.22 -19.47 -3.13
CA ALA A 195 14.65 -19.49 -2.79
C ALA A 195 15.40 -18.31 -3.43
N ALA A 196 15.02 -17.91 -4.65
CA ALA A 196 15.67 -16.80 -5.35
C ALA A 196 15.52 -15.47 -4.62
N LEU A 197 14.33 -15.19 -4.07
CA LEU A 197 14.11 -13.99 -3.25
C LEU A 197 14.87 -14.04 -1.94
N LEU A 198 14.87 -15.18 -1.25
CA LEU A 198 15.62 -15.35 0.00
C LEU A 198 17.11 -15.07 -0.22
N ASP A 199 17.70 -15.72 -1.24
CA ASP A 199 19.11 -15.57 -1.61
C ASP A 199 19.45 -14.13 -2.05
N ALA A 200 18.52 -13.43 -2.73
CA ALA A 200 18.71 -12.04 -3.14
C ALA A 200 18.60 -11.04 -1.96
N LEU A 201 17.74 -11.31 -0.98
CA LEU A 201 17.52 -10.43 0.17
C LEU A 201 18.61 -10.58 1.24
N GLU A 202 19.12 -11.79 1.48
CA GLU A 202 20.10 -12.10 2.54
C GLU A 202 21.33 -11.15 2.55
N PRO A 203 22.09 -10.97 1.44
CA PRO A 203 23.27 -10.11 1.47
C PRO A 203 22.89 -8.63 1.68
N THR A 204 21.74 -8.23 1.17
CA THR A 204 21.23 -6.86 1.30
C THR A 204 20.86 -6.56 2.76
N VAL A 205 20.12 -7.46 3.41
CA VAL A 205 19.74 -7.33 4.82
C VAL A 205 20.97 -7.32 5.72
N SER A 206 21.96 -8.18 5.43
CA SER A 206 23.20 -8.28 6.22
C SER A 206 24.05 -7.01 6.21
N THR A 207 23.99 -6.23 5.13
CA THR A 207 24.82 -5.02 4.94
C THR A 207 24.10 -3.71 5.27
N MET A 208 22.77 -3.73 5.44
CA MET A 208 21.98 -2.54 5.78
C MET A 208 22.41 -1.94 7.12
N SER A 209 23.04 -0.76 7.21
CA SER A 209 23.56 -0.25 8.51
C SER A 209 22.57 0.58 9.35
N VAL A 210 21.50 1.16 8.77
CA VAL A 210 20.82 2.34 9.36
C VAL A 210 19.50 2.05 10.09
N ASN A 211 18.84 0.91 9.85
CA ASN A 211 17.52 0.61 10.45
C ASN A 211 17.54 -0.75 11.14
N SER A 212 17.93 -0.78 12.42
CA SER A 212 18.11 -2.01 13.22
C SER A 212 16.83 -2.83 13.28
N ARG A 213 15.69 -2.20 13.59
CA ARG A 213 14.40 -2.89 13.65
C ARG A 213 14.01 -3.52 12.32
N LYS A 214 14.15 -2.80 11.19
CA LYS A 214 13.87 -3.37 9.87
C LYS A 214 14.76 -4.57 9.58
N ARG A 215 16.06 -4.42 9.85
CA ARG A 215 17.05 -5.49 9.66
C ARG A 215 16.67 -6.72 10.49
N GLU A 216 16.35 -6.53 11.77
CA GLU A 216 15.97 -7.60 12.69
C GLU A 216 14.73 -8.35 12.23
N VAL A 217 13.69 -7.63 11.81
CA VAL A 217 12.44 -8.22 11.30
C VAL A 217 12.71 -9.04 10.03
N LEU A 218 13.37 -8.45 9.03
CA LEU A 218 13.68 -9.16 7.79
C LEU A 218 14.60 -10.36 8.03
N ALA A 219 15.61 -10.23 8.89
CA ALA A 219 16.51 -11.34 9.23
C ALA A 219 15.77 -12.46 9.98
N ALA A 220 14.83 -12.12 10.87
CA ALA A 220 14.00 -13.12 11.53
C ALA A 220 13.08 -13.85 10.53
N TRP A 221 12.49 -13.11 9.59
CA TRP A 221 11.66 -13.66 8.54
C TRP A 221 12.45 -14.56 7.57
N LEU A 222 13.67 -14.19 7.16
CA LEU A 222 14.57 -15.01 6.33
C LEU A 222 14.87 -16.35 7.01
N ARG A 223 15.31 -16.32 8.28
CA ARG A 223 15.61 -17.54 9.07
C ARG A 223 14.40 -18.48 9.20
N ALA A 224 13.20 -17.94 9.30
CA ALA A 224 11.97 -18.75 9.39
C ALA A 224 11.67 -19.52 8.09
N HIS A 225 12.23 -19.10 6.95
CA HIS A 225 11.95 -19.65 5.62
C HIS A 225 13.11 -20.45 5.01
N GLU A 226 14.35 -20.27 5.48
CA GLU A 226 15.53 -21.05 5.05
C GLU A 226 15.34 -22.57 5.16
N GLY A 227 14.63 -23.04 6.19
CA GLY A 227 14.35 -24.48 6.40
C GLY A 227 13.19 -25.05 5.58
N ARG A 228 12.42 -24.20 4.87
CA ARG A 228 11.24 -24.62 4.09
C ARG A 228 11.48 -24.66 2.58
N ALA A 229 12.43 -23.87 2.09
CA ALA A 229 12.67 -23.69 0.65
C ALA A 229 13.76 -24.60 0.06
N ARG A 230 14.63 -25.20 0.87
CA ARG A 230 15.66 -26.14 0.40
C ARG A 230 15.14 -27.58 0.48
N PRO A 231 14.95 -28.30 -0.63
CA PRO A 231 14.77 -29.73 -0.54
C PRO A 231 16.05 -30.31 0.07
N VAL A 232 15.90 -31.13 1.11
CA VAL A 232 16.99 -31.96 1.61
C VAL A 232 17.48 -32.75 0.41
N SER A 233 18.69 -32.42 -0.07
CA SER A 233 19.39 -33.23 -1.06
C SER A 233 19.68 -34.56 -0.40
N GLY A 234 18.70 -35.46 -0.48
CA GLY A 234 18.83 -36.83 0.00
C GLY A 234 19.95 -37.50 -0.78
N ASP A 235 20.92 -37.98 -0.02
CA ASP A 235 22.01 -38.85 -0.42
C ASP A 235 21.66 -39.75 -1.62
N LEU A 236 22.20 -39.41 -2.79
CA LEU A 236 22.53 -40.40 -3.81
C LEU A 236 23.86 -41.05 -3.42
N ASP A 237 23.91 -41.70 -2.27
CA ASP A 237 24.97 -42.65 -1.95
C ASP A 237 24.40 -43.92 -1.33
N SER A 238 23.93 -44.81 -2.21
CA SER A 238 23.89 -46.23 -1.91
C SER A 238 23.97 -47.05 -3.19
N GLY A 239 25.10 -47.75 -3.35
CA GLY A 239 25.04 -49.07 -3.99
C GLY A 239 25.85 -49.29 -5.27
N ARG A 240 27.05 -48.71 -5.42
CA ARG A 240 28.11 -49.39 -6.19
C ARG A 240 28.77 -50.43 -5.29
N ARG A 241 28.42 -51.71 -5.50
CA ARG A 241 29.12 -52.98 -5.18
C ARG A 241 28.15 -54.07 -5.65
N SER A 242 28.47 -55.08 -6.45
CA SER A 242 29.72 -55.78 -6.75
C SER A 242 29.48 -56.62 -8.03
N ALA A 243 30.41 -56.57 -8.98
CA ALA A 243 31.29 -57.70 -9.34
C ALA A 243 30.58 -58.87 -10.05
N GLY A 244 30.87 -58.98 -11.35
CA GLY A 244 30.82 -60.26 -12.03
C GLY A 244 31.93 -61.17 -11.50
N GLN A 245 31.63 -62.45 -11.39
CA GLN A 245 32.57 -63.56 -11.43
C GLN A 245 31.81 -64.77 -11.97
N SER A 246 32.29 -65.24 -13.12
CA SER A 246 32.29 -66.62 -13.67
C SER A 246 30.99 -67.41 -13.75
#